data_AF-A0A2E7QLM3-F1
#
_entry.id   AF-A0A2E7QLM3-F1
#
_cell.length_a   1.000
_cell.length_b   1.000
_cell.length_c   1.000
_cell.angle_alpha   90.00
_cell.angle_beta   90.00
_cell.angle_gamma   90.00
#
_symmetry.space_group_name_H-M   'P 1'
#
loop_
_entity.id
_entity.type
_entity.pdbx_description
1 polymer ?
#
loop_
_entity_poly.entity_id
_entity_poly.type
_entity_poly.pdbx_seq_one_letter_code
_entity_poly.pdbx_strand_id
1 'polypeptide(L)'
;MARHLSPRVVIACGGTGGHFFPGAAVGRELMTAGARVKLLVSSKSVDRQAARTQEGMDIREISAAALQRRAPWRFLSGLCRSLTEIHG
;
A
#
# COMPACT_ATOMS: atom_id res chain seq x y z
N MET A 1 -31.70 8.11 -11.41
CA MET A 1 -30.40 8.76 -11.19
C MET A 1 -29.49 7.81 -10.44
N ALA A 2 -28.50 7.22 -11.12
CA ALA A 2 -27.54 6.33 -10.47
C ALA A 2 -26.65 7.17 -9.55
N ARG A 3 -26.65 6.83 -8.27
CA ARG A 3 -25.77 7.40 -7.25
C ARG A 3 -24.32 7.17 -7.69
N HIS A 4 -23.63 8.23 -8.13
CA HIS A 4 -22.18 8.21 -8.34
C HIS A 4 -21.49 8.06 -6.98
N LEU A 5 -21.37 6.81 -6.52
CA LEU A 5 -20.56 6.51 -5.35
C LEU A 5 -19.10 6.68 -5.75
N SER A 6 -18.38 7.59 -5.10
CA SER A 6 -16.92 7.69 -5.25
C SER A 6 -16.27 6.38 -4.77
N PRO A 7 -15.76 5.53 -5.67
CA PRO A 7 -15.23 4.21 -5.31
C PRO A 7 -14.05 4.37 -4.35
N ARG A 8 -13.88 3.43 -3.42
CA ARG A 8 -12.69 3.39 -2.55
C ARG A 8 -11.76 2.30 -3.07
N VAL A 9 -10.55 2.67 -3.46
CA VAL A 9 -9.56 1.76 -4.04
C VAL A 9 -8.31 1.75 -3.18
N VAL A 10 -7.81 0.55 -2.90
CA VAL A 10 -6.55 0.35 -2.18
C VAL A 10 -5.58 -0.38 -3.12
N ILE A 11 -4.41 0.20 -3.35
CA ILE A 11 -3.39 -0.36 -4.24
C ILE A 11 -2.20 -0.77 -3.38
N ALA A 12 -1.92 -2.08 -3.33
CA ALA A 12 -0.71 -2.59 -2.69
C ALA A 12 0.45 -2.54 -3.68
N CYS A 13 1.29 -1.52 -3.55
CA CYS A 13 2.43 -1.28 -4.43
C CYS A 13 3.65 -0.94 -3.55
N GLY A 14 4.36 -1.98 -3.10
CA GLY A 14 5.57 -1.87 -2.30
C GLY A 14 6.45 -3.12 -2.46
N GLY A 15 7.75 -3.01 -2.20
CA GLY A 15 8.66 -4.14 -2.36
C GLY A 15 10.13 -3.77 -2.60
N THR A 16 10.56 -3.69 -3.85
CA THR A 16 11.98 -3.49 -4.24
C THR A 16 12.16 -2.26 -5.14
N GLY A 17 11.24 -1.29 -5.09
CA GLY A 17 11.28 -0.05 -5.87
C GLY A 17 10.66 -0.10 -7.28
N GLY A 18 10.41 -1.27 -7.86
CA GLY A 18 9.88 -1.39 -9.23
C GLY A 18 8.36 -1.24 -9.41
N HIS A 19 7.57 -1.47 -8.35
CA HIS A 19 6.09 -1.52 -8.45
C HIS A 19 5.40 -0.26 -7.89
N PHE A 20 6.15 0.62 -7.22
CA PHE A 20 5.58 1.83 -6.63
C PHE A 20 5.11 2.82 -7.71
N PHE A 21 5.98 3.17 -8.67
CA PHE A 21 5.66 4.18 -9.68
C PHE A 21 4.48 3.80 -10.60
N PRO A 22 4.39 2.54 -11.11
CA PRO A 22 3.21 2.11 -11.84
C PRO A 22 1.94 2.18 -10.98
N GLY A 23 2.01 1.77 -9.71
CA GLY A 23 0.89 1.84 -8.78
C GLY A 23 0.42 3.28 -8.51
N ALA A 24 1.36 4.20 -8.34
CA ALA A 24 1.07 5.63 -8.16
C ALA A 24 0.45 6.25 -9.42
N ALA A 25 0.95 5.92 -10.61
CA ALA A 25 0.37 6.40 -11.87
C ALA A 25 -1.10 5.96 -12.03
N VAL A 26 -1.38 4.67 -11.81
CA VAL A 26 -2.76 4.15 -11.81
C VAL A 26 -3.61 4.81 -10.74
N GLY A 27 -3.06 5.01 -9.53
CA GLY A 27 -3.75 5.70 -8.45
C GLY A 27 -4.14 7.14 -8.81
N ARG A 28 -3.26 7.85 -9.54
CA ARG A 28 -3.53 9.22 -10.00
C ARG A 28 -4.71 9.26 -10.97
N GLU A 29 -4.72 8.37 -11.97
CA GLU A 29 -5.81 8.28 -12.94
C GLU A 29 -7.15 7.93 -12.28
N LEU A 30 -7.14 7.01 -11.31
CA LEU A 30 -8.33 6.68 -10.53
C LEU A 30 -8.85 7.86 -9.69
N MET A 31 -7.95 8.67 -9.12
CA MET A 31 -8.34 9.91 -8.43
C MET A 31 -8.97 10.93 -9.39
N THR A 32 -8.39 11.11 -10.59
CA THR A 32 -8.97 11.96 -11.65
C THR A 32 -10.36 11.49 -12.06
N ALA A 33 -10.60 10.17 -12.05
CA ALA A 33 -11.91 9.57 -12.30
C ALA A 33 -12.90 9.66 -11.12
N GLY A 34 -12.53 10.34 -10.02
CA GLY A 34 -13.40 10.56 -8.85
C GLY A 34 -13.37 9.45 -7.80
N ALA A 35 -12.40 8.53 -7.87
CA ALA A 35 -12.17 7.53 -6.83
C ALA A 35 -11.36 8.09 -5.66
N ARG A 36 -11.57 7.52 -4.48
CA ARG A 36 -10.73 7.71 -3.30
C ARG A 36 -9.70 6.61 -3.25
N VAL A 37 -8.45 6.94 -3.49
CA VAL A 37 -7.36 5.98 -3.60
C VAL A 37 -6.45 6.03 -2.38
N LYS A 38 -6.02 4.86 -1.91
CA LYS A 38 -4.96 4.70 -0.90
C LYS A 38 -3.89 3.76 -1.42
N LEU A 39 -2.62 4.15 -1.37
CA LEU A 39 -1.50 3.26 -1.65
C LEU A 39 -0.99 2.61 -0.37
N LEU A 40 -0.73 1.30 -0.41
CA LEU A 40 -0.03 0.58 0.64
C LEU A 40 1.40 0.29 0.21
N VAL A 41 2.36 0.76 0.98
CA VAL A 41 3.80 0.60 0.71
C VAL A 41 4.49 -0.21 1.81
N SER A 42 5.54 -0.94 1.45
CA SER A 42 6.36 -1.68 2.43
C SER A 42 7.24 -0.70 3.21
N SER A 43 7.62 -1.07 4.43
CA SER A 43 8.50 -0.28 5.29
C SER A 43 9.95 -0.13 4.83
N LYS A 44 10.24 -0.46 3.56
CA LYS A 44 11.57 -0.34 2.97
C LYS A 44 11.84 1.11 2.58
N SER A 45 13.05 1.58 2.86
CA SER A 45 13.48 2.98 2.71
C SER A 45 13.23 3.56 1.30
N VAL A 46 13.37 2.75 0.26
CA VAL A 46 13.16 3.15 -1.14
C VAL A 46 11.71 3.57 -1.40
N ASP A 47 10.75 2.81 -0.86
CA ASP A 47 9.33 3.11 -1.04
C ASP A 47 8.92 4.37 -0.25
N ARG A 48 9.59 4.64 0.87
CA ARG A 48 9.36 5.82 1.71
C ARG A 48 9.82 7.12 1.03
N GLN A 49 10.89 7.08 0.24
CA GLN A 49 11.36 8.24 -0.51
C GLN A 49 10.46 8.53 -1.72
N ALA A 50 10.00 7.49 -2.41
CA ALA A 50 9.07 7.63 -3.53
C ALA A 50 7.66 8.05 -3.08
N ALA A 51 7.22 7.66 -1.88
CA ALA A 51 5.98 8.14 -1.29
C ALA A 51 5.97 9.65 -1.04
N ARG A 52 7.12 10.22 -0.66
CA ARG A 52 7.25 11.67 -0.38
C ARG A 52 7.16 12.54 -1.64
N THR A 53 7.32 11.97 -2.84
CA THR A 53 7.21 12.72 -4.09
C THR A 53 5.79 12.77 -4.65
N GLN A 54 4.84 12.05 -4.06
CA GLN A 54 3.46 11.96 -4.52
C GLN A 54 2.55 12.87 -3.68
N GLU A 55 2.57 14.17 -3.97
CA GLU A 55 1.70 15.13 -3.28
C GLU A 55 0.20 14.88 -3.59
N GLY A 56 -0.61 14.83 -2.53
CA GLY A 56 -2.07 14.68 -2.60
C GLY A 56 -2.60 13.26 -2.60
N MET A 57 -1.74 12.23 -2.55
CA MET A 57 -2.16 10.82 -2.49
C MET A 57 -2.08 10.27 -1.06
N ASP A 58 -3.10 9.54 -0.60
CA ASP A 58 -3.09 8.88 0.72
C ASP A 58 -2.19 7.63 0.65
N ILE A 59 -1.00 7.71 1.26
CA ILE A 59 -0.03 6.62 1.27
C ILE A 59 0.12 6.11 2.69
N ARG A 60 -0.08 4.80 2.88
CA ARG A 60 0.09 4.13 4.16
C ARG A 60 1.20 3.09 4.08
N GLU A 61 2.18 3.28 4.94
CA GLU A 61 3.21 2.29 5.20
C GLU A 61 2.61 1.16 6.05
N ILE A 62 2.84 -0.07 5.62
CA ILE A 62 2.49 -1.27 6.39
C ILE A 62 3.73 -2.13 6.60
N SER A 63 3.80 -2.81 7.75
CA SER A 63 4.80 -3.84 8.07
C SER A 63 4.60 -5.07 7.19
N ALA A 64 4.86 -4.94 5.89
CA ALA A 64 4.71 -6.01 4.92
C ALA A 64 5.90 -6.99 5.04
N ALA A 65 5.68 -8.13 5.69
CA ALA A 65 6.62 -9.25 5.69
C ALA A 65 6.43 -10.09 4.41
N ALA A 66 7.46 -10.18 3.56
CA ALA A 66 7.42 -11.08 2.42
C ALA A 66 7.31 -12.54 2.90
N LEU A 67 6.40 -13.31 2.31
CA LEU A 67 6.30 -14.75 2.54
C LEU A 67 7.52 -15.44 1.92
N GLN A 68 8.61 -15.56 2.68
CA GLN A 68 9.79 -16.32 2.27
C GLN A 68 9.50 -17.81 2.45
N ARG A 69 9.47 -18.55 1.33
CA ARG A 69 9.33 -20.02 1.26
C ARG A 69 10.31 -20.82 2.14
N ARG A 70 11.35 -20.19 2.70
CA ARG A 70 12.37 -20.81 3.55
C ARG A 70 12.15 -20.65 5.06
N ALA A 71 11.17 -19.86 5.52
CA ALA A 71 10.96 -19.62 6.94
C ALA A 71 9.50 -19.26 7.30
N PRO A 72 8.55 -20.22 7.21
CA PRO A 72 7.13 -19.98 7.50
C PRO A 72 6.88 -19.46 8.93
N TRP A 73 7.72 -19.86 9.89
CA TRP A 73 7.66 -19.41 11.29
C TRP A 73 7.94 -17.90 11.45
N ARG A 74 8.81 -17.33 10.61
CA ARG A 74 9.11 -15.88 10.61
C ARG A 74 7.98 -15.06 9.98
N PHE A 75 7.27 -15.65 9.01
CA PHE A 75 6.04 -15.06 8.48
C PHE A 75 4.91 -15.10 9.51
N LEU A 76 4.71 -16.23 10.20
CA LEU A 76 3.67 -16.37 11.23
C LEU A 76 3.87 -15.39 12.39
N SER A 77 5.10 -15.25 12.88
CA SER A 77 5.42 -14.28 13.93
C SER A 77 5.24 -12.82 13.48
N GLY A 78 5.59 -12.50 12.23
CA GLY A 78 5.32 -11.19 11.63
C GLY A 78 3.83 -10.89 11.50
N LEU A 79 3.03 -11.89 11.10
CA LEU A 79 1.58 -11.78 10.97
C LEU A 79 0.91 -11.55 12.33
N CYS A 80 1.29 -12.32 13.35
CA CYS A 80 0.79 -12.14 14.72
C CYS A 80 1.08 -10.72 15.23
N ARG A 81 2.29 -10.20 15.02
CA ARG A 81 2.67 -8.85 15.44
C ARG A 81 1.85 -7.77 14.73
N SER A 82 1.61 -7.94 13.44
CA SER A 82 0.79 -7.01 12.65
C SER A 82 -0.68 -7.02 13.06
N LEU A 83 -1.22 -8.16 13.48
CA LEU A 83 -2.61 -8.27 13.96
C LEU A 83 -2.78 -7.58 15.32
N THR A 84 -1.78 -7.63 16.20
CA THR A 84 -1.78 -6.90 17.47
C THR A 84 -1.70 -5.39 17.27
N GLU A 85 -0.97 -4.92 16.26
CA GLU A 85 -0.78 -3.49 15.94
C GLU A 85 -2.02 -2.83 15.30
N ILE A 86 -2.96 -3.65 14.80
CA ILE A 86 -4.20 -3.18 14.16
C ILE A 86 -5.39 -3.12 15.16
N HIS A 87 -5.30 -3.81 16.30
CA HIS A 87 -6.34 -3.85 17.35
C HIS A 87 -5.99 -3.02 18.60
N GLY A 88 -4.87 -2.30 18.60
CA GLY A 88 -4.42 -1.40 19.68
C GLY A 88 -4.61 0.07 19.34
#